data_AF-A0A1C5G7K2-F1
#
_entry.id   AF-A0A1C5G7K2-F1
#
_cell.length_a   1.000
_cell.length_b   1.000
_cell.length_c   1.000
_cell.angle_alpha   90.00
_cell.angle_beta   90.00
_cell.angle_gamma   90.00
#
_symmetry.space_group_name_H-M   'P 1'
#
loop_
_entity.id
_entity.type
_entity.pdbx_description
1 polymer ?
#
loop_
_entity_poly.entity_id
_entity_poly.type
_entity_poly.pdbx_seq_one_letter_code
_entity_poly.pdbx_strand_id
1 'polypeptide(L)'
;MAVNRFMTRLATRSALVLVTVLAASGVPALRPAPASAAGPDPVLDKPVFSRPLGSVAEQNAIFMQLGGIIDRVPAGEEIQMSWFHFSFSDVTDSATTPDIPGRLISAYERGVRVKIIVDQSSATGRPFQRLQPVLGSTDTAGSYIVHCADRFPSQDRGCIGTRAIQYTDSTVTAYNHNKFLTASRIVLGTGASVSNVVFQGSANLTWWDANEAYNNGVTFSDATTYNAYRTYFADLRSHRYGSTGDNDYYWVTPTGSTYKAHFFPRRERSGQPLSDPATDTVVSILNAVTSCSYDDAGTRRQTDIRVNMYSFNRPEVAKRLTALRNAGCWVDVVYTEANTAVLNALGGNIQLTRCNFNVGPGRDIRTHNKYMLIDGAYDDDIVPRVFTGSHNYAVSALRQADETLLRIMGRGMHDEYLRDFWHVRDTCRARGGAVR
;
A
#
# COMPACT_ATOMS: atom_id res chain seq x y z
N MET A 1 80.10 -34.66 -80.39
CA MET A 1 79.35 -33.51 -80.96
C MET A 1 78.41 -33.01 -79.87
N ALA A 2 78.86 -32.05 -79.05
CA ALA A 2 78.57 -30.60 -79.14
C ALA A 2 77.17 -30.27 -78.54
N VAL A 3 77.05 -29.84 -77.27
CA VAL A 3 77.30 -28.48 -76.69
C VAL A 3 76.14 -27.53 -77.10
N ASN A 4 75.43 -26.73 -76.29
CA ASN A 4 75.59 -26.12 -74.96
C ASN A 4 74.23 -25.52 -74.52
N ARG A 5 74.02 -25.24 -73.21
CA ARG A 5 73.87 -23.86 -72.66
C ARG A 5 73.45 -23.88 -71.17
N PHE A 6 74.44 -23.56 -70.32
CA PHE A 6 74.44 -22.56 -69.24
C PHE A 6 73.08 -22.06 -68.69
N MET A 7 72.88 -22.06 -67.35
CA MET A 7 73.43 -21.07 -66.40
C MET A 7 72.79 -21.22 -65.00
N THR A 8 73.63 -21.18 -63.97
CA THR A 8 73.33 -21.02 -62.53
C THR A 8 72.66 -19.69 -62.19
N ARG A 9 71.76 -19.67 -61.19
CA ARG A 9 71.44 -18.44 -60.42
C ARG A 9 71.39 -18.70 -58.92
N LEU A 10 72.25 -17.97 -58.22
CA LEU A 10 72.22 -17.70 -56.79
C LEU A 10 71.08 -16.73 -56.42
N ALA A 11 70.52 -16.99 -55.25
CA ALA A 11 70.14 -16.08 -54.16
C ALA A 11 69.50 -14.71 -54.47
N THR A 12 68.27 -14.55 -53.97
CA THR A 12 67.81 -13.31 -53.36
C THR A 12 67.07 -13.65 -52.07
N ARG A 13 67.60 -13.18 -50.93
CA ARG A 13 66.92 -13.21 -49.63
C ARG A 13 65.86 -12.10 -49.62
N SER A 14 64.59 -12.47 -49.61
CA SER A 14 63.50 -11.55 -49.27
C SER A 14 63.10 -11.79 -47.82
N ALA A 15 63.32 -10.78 -46.98
CA ALA A 15 62.83 -10.75 -45.61
C ALA A 15 61.30 -10.62 -45.63
N LEU A 16 60.62 -11.66 -45.15
CA LEU A 16 59.18 -11.64 -44.95
C LEU A 16 58.89 -10.88 -43.64
N VAL A 17 58.42 -9.65 -43.75
CA VAL A 17 57.83 -8.91 -42.62
C VAL A 17 56.49 -9.55 -42.30
N LEU A 18 56.43 -10.32 -41.22
CA LEU A 18 55.20 -10.90 -40.71
C LEU A 18 54.42 -9.80 -39.98
N VAL A 19 53.44 -9.18 -40.67
CA VAL A 19 52.46 -8.30 -40.03
C VAL A 19 51.45 -9.19 -39.31
N THR A 20 51.62 -9.37 -38.00
CA THR A 20 50.57 -9.90 -37.12
C THR A 20 49.44 -8.89 -37.01
N VAL A 21 48.37 -9.10 -37.78
CA VAL A 21 47.08 -8.44 -37.57
C VAL A 21 46.44 -9.09 -36.33
N LEU A 22 46.55 -8.44 -35.17
CA LEU A 22 45.67 -8.75 -34.04
C LEU A 22 44.26 -8.27 -34.41
N ALA A 23 43.42 -9.21 -34.84
CA ALA A 23 41.98 -9.01 -34.87
C ALA A 23 41.48 -8.91 -33.42
N ALA A 24 41.42 -7.69 -32.88
CA ALA A 24 40.71 -7.41 -31.64
C ALA A 24 39.21 -7.58 -31.92
N SER A 25 38.67 -8.75 -31.63
CA SER A 25 37.24 -9.01 -31.51
C SER A 25 36.72 -8.20 -30.32
N GLY A 26 36.39 -6.93 -30.60
CA GLY A 26 35.71 -6.04 -29.67
C GLY A 26 34.33 -6.59 -29.38
N VAL A 27 34.20 -7.36 -28.29
CA VAL A 27 32.91 -7.59 -27.64
C VAL A 27 32.39 -6.19 -27.29
N PRO A 28 31.20 -5.77 -27.76
CA PRO A 28 30.64 -4.51 -27.31
C PRO A 28 30.43 -4.66 -25.81
N ALA A 29 31.25 -3.97 -25.03
CA ALA A 29 30.98 -3.77 -23.62
C ALA A 29 29.61 -3.11 -23.54
N LEU A 30 28.60 -3.87 -23.12
CA LEU A 30 27.32 -3.33 -22.65
C LEU A 30 27.68 -2.30 -21.60
N ARG A 31 27.67 -1.01 -21.99
CA ARG A 31 27.75 0.08 -21.03
C ARG A 31 26.57 -0.15 -20.10
N PRO A 32 26.76 -0.22 -18.77
CA PRO A 32 25.64 -0.21 -17.86
C PRO A 32 24.78 0.98 -18.24
N ALA A 33 23.48 0.75 -18.46
CA ALA A 33 22.53 1.84 -18.60
C ALA A 33 22.79 2.80 -17.42
N PRO A 34 22.81 4.13 -17.65
CA PRO A 34 22.92 5.06 -16.54
C PRO A 34 21.82 4.66 -15.55
N ALA A 35 22.23 4.28 -14.33
CA ALA A 35 21.29 4.06 -13.26
C ALA A 35 20.43 5.32 -13.23
N SER A 36 19.13 5.18 -13.48
CA SER A 36 18.19 6.29 -13.30
C SER A 36 18.53 6.87 -11.94
N ALA A 37 18.97 8.13 -11.91
CA ALA A 37 19.42 8.75 -10.68
C ALA A 37 18.26 8.58 -9.68
N ALA A 38 18.49 7.81 -8.62
CA ALA A 38 17.44 7.47 -7.68
C ALA A 38 16.75 8.79 -7.28
N GLY A 39 15.41 8.81 -7.34
CA GLY A 39 14.63 9.98 -6.91
C GLY A 39 14.92 10.34 -5.45
N PRO A 40 14.29 11.36 -4.85
CA PRO A 40 14.51 11.68 -3.44
C PRO A 40 14.35 10.47 -2.50
N ASP A 41 15.01 10.50 -1.34
CA ASP A 41 14.88 9.44 -0.33
C ASP A 41 13.40 9.29 0.09
N PRO A 42 12.91 8.06 0.28
CA PRO A 42 11.57 7.84 0.78
C PRO A 42 11.44 8.45 2.18
N VAL A 43 10.29 9.04 2.45
CA VAL A 43 9.97 9.59 3.78
C VAL A 43 9.83 8.44 4.77
N LEU A 44 10.67 8.41 5.81
CA LEU A 44 10.61 7.42 6.89
C LEU A 44 10.00 8.02 8.16
N ASP A 45 9.24 7.20 8.87
CA ASP A 45 8.62 7.48 10.18
C ASP A 45 7.73 8.73 10.20
N LYS A 46 7.24 9.11 9.02
CA LYS A 46 6.25 10.17 8.79
C LYS A 46 5.29 9.74 7.69
N PRO A 47 4.05 10.26 7.69
CA PRO A 47 3.11 9.96 6.64
C PRO A 47 3.40 10.81 5.40
N VAL A 48 2.97 10.28 4.26
CA VAL A 48 2.85 10.96 2.98
C VAL A 48 1.37 11.03 2.61
N PHE A 49 0.94 12.15 2.04
CA PHE A 49 -0.46 12.37 1.66
C PHE A 49 -0.56 12.79 0.20
N SER A 50 -1.46 12.16 -0.56
CA SER A 50 -1.79 12.65 -1.91
C SER A 50 -2.78 13.81 -1.83
N ARG A 51 -2.54 14.86 -2.63
CA ARG A 51 -3.42 16.03 -2.77
C ARG A 51 -3.97 16.08 -4.21
N PRO A 52 -5.22 15.69 -4.46
CA PRO A 52 -5.76 15.67 -5.82
C PRO A 52 -5.92 17.07 -6.43
N LEU A 53 -5.99 18.10 -5.58
CA LEU A 53 -6.02 19.52 -5.97
C LEU A 53 -4.63 20.19 -6.01
N GLY A 54 -3.57 19.45 -5.67
CA GLY A 54 -2.21 19.97 -5.65
C GLY A 54 -1.51 19.87 -7.01
N SER A 55 -0.21 20.11 -6.99
CA SER A 55 0.72 19.84 -8.07
C SER A 55 0.77 18.35 -8.44
N VAL A 56 1.33 18.01 -9.60
CA VAL A 56 1.53 16.62 -10.04
C VAL A 56 2.32 15.78 -9.02
N ALA A 57 3.31 16.40 -8.35
CA ALA A 57 4.07 15.75 -7.29
C ALA A 57 3.20 15.43 -6.06
N GLU A 58 2.35 16.36 -5.64
CA GLU A 58 1.45 16.14 -4.51
C GLU A 58 0.34 15.14 -4.86
N GLN A 59 -0.15 15.12 -6.09
CA GLN A 59 -1.08 14.09 -6.59
C GLN A 59 -0.45 12.70 -6.50
N ASN A 60 0.78 12.56 -7.00
CA ASN A 60 1.51 11.30 -7.04
C ASN A 60 2.35 11.01 -5.79
N ALA A 61 2.15 11.71 -4.68
CA ALA A 61 3.01 11.60 -3.50
C ALA A 61 3.18 10.14 -2.99
N ILE A 62 2.10 9.35 -2.99
CA ILE A 62 2.16 7.93 -2.63
C ILE A 62 2.96 7.09 -3.64
N PHE A 63 2.81 7.38 -4.93
CA PHE A 63 3.51 6.67 -6.00
C PHE A 63 5.00 7.01 -5.96
N MET A 64 5.34 8.28 -5.73
CA MET A 64 6.71 8.74 -5.51
C MET A 64 7.34 8.06 -4.30
N GLN A 65 6.60 7.92 -3.19
CA GLN A 65 7.07 7.20 -2.02
C GLN A 65 7.41 5.73 -2.35
N LEU A 66 6.53 5.03 -3.06
CA LEU A 66 6.79 3.64 -3.49
C LEU A 66 7.99 3.54 -4.43
N GLY A 67 8.08 4.42 -5.44
CA GLY A 67 9.22 4.48 -6.34
C GLY A 67 10.54 4.70 -5.58
N GLY A 68 10.54 5.61 -4.61
CA GLY A 68 11.70 5.90 -3.76
C GLY A 68 12.17 4.68 -2.95
N ILE A 69 11.25 3.84 -2.47
CA ILE A 69 11.58 2.58 -1.80
C ILE A 69 12.14 1.57 -2.80
N ILE A 70 11.44 1.32 -3.91
CA ILE A 70 11.78 0.29 -4.92
C ILE A 70 13.17 0.53 -5.52
N ASP A 71 13.47 1.78 -5.88
CA ASP A 71 14.77 2.16 -6.46
C ASP A 71 15.94 1.85 -5.52
N ARG A 72 15.70 1.88 -4.21
CA ARG A 72 16.74 1.80 -3.17
C ARG A 72 16.97 0.41 -2.61
N VAL A 73 16.19 -0.58 -3.03
CA VAL A 73 16.44 -1.96 -2.66
C VAL A 73 17.65 -2.47 -3.45
N PRO A 74 18.77 -2.81 -2.78
CA PRO A 74 19.99 -3.24 -3.45
C PRO A 74 19.93 -4.71 -3.88
N ALA A 75 20.85 -5.11 -4.75
CA ALA A 75 20.96 -6.50 -5.23
C ALA A 75 21.04 -7.51 -4.07
N GLY A 76 20.38 -8.66 -4.22
CA GLY A 76 20.33 -9.71 -3.20
C GLY A 76 19.29 -9.50 -2.11
N GLU A 77 18.67 -8.33 -2.03
CA GLU A 77 17.54 -8.02 -1.14
C GLU A 77 16.19 -8.39 -1.76
N GLU A 78 15.10 -8.16 -1.02
CA GLU A 78 13.75 -8.58 -1.40
C GLU A 78 12.73 -7.47 -1.24
N ILE A 79 11.80 -7.41 -2.21
CA ILE A 79 10.53 -6.67 -2.17
C ILE A 79 9.39 -7.68 -2.15
N GLN A 80 8.46 -7.52 -1.22
CA GLN A 80 7.15 -8.19 -1.26
C GLN A 80 6.05 -7.14 -1.25
N MET A 81 5.06 -7.23 -2.13
CA MET A 81 3.94 -6.29 -2.12
C MET A 81 2.61 -6.95 -2.48
N SER A 82 1.54 -6.51 -1.82
CA SER A 82 0.17 -6.94 -2.13
C SER A 82 -0.74 -5.75 -2.39
N TRP A 83 -1.50 -5.80 -3.49
CA TRP A 83 -2.32 -4.68 -3.94
C TRP A 83 -3.69 -5.11 -4.50
N PHE A 84 -4.73 -4.31 -4.20
CA PHE A 84 -6.06 -4.49 -4.80
C PHE A 84 -6.09 -4.08 -6.26
N HIS A 85 -6.23 -2.78 -6.55
CA HIS A 85 -6.13 -2.26 -7.90
C HIS A 85 -4.72 -1.78 -8.20
N PHE A 86 -4.03 -2.49 -9.08
CA PHE A 86 -2.78 -2.08 -9.69
C PHE A 86 -2.99 -2.02 -11.20
N SER A 87 -3.62 -0.94 -11.65
CA SER A 87 -4.25 -0.87 -12.97
C SER A 87 -4.08 0.48 -13.69
N PHE A 88 -3.13 1.30 -13.27
CA PHE A 88 -2.78 2.52 -14.02
C PHE A 88 -2.30 2.18 -15.46
N SER A 89 -2.56 3.08 -16.41
CA SER A 89 -2.07 3.00 -17.79
C SER A 89 -0.57 3.34 -17.85
N ASP A 90 0.13 2.92 -18.90
CA ASP A 90 1.55 3.30 -19.06
C ASP A 90 1.75 4.83 -18.96
N VAL A 91 2.73 5.23 -18.17
CA VAL A 91 3.15 6.63 -17.99
C VAL A 91 4.61 6.76 -18.43
N THR A 92 5.00 7.97 -18.83
CA THR A 92 6.42 8.29 -18.98
C THR A 92 7.01 8.48 -17.58
N ASP A 93 8.00 7.65 -17.21
CA ASP A 93 8.67 7.76 -15.92
C ASP A 93 9.29 9.15 -15.76
N SER A 94 9.03 9.77 -14.61
CA SER A 94 9.58 11.07 -14.25
C SER A 94 9.68 11.20 -12.74
N ALA A 95 10.36 12.23 -12.27
CA ALA A 95 10.53 12.50 -10.83
C ALA A 95 9.19 12.67 -10.07
N THR A 96 8.12 13.11 -10.75
CA THR A 96 6.81 13.38 -10.15
C THR A 96 5.70 12.43 -10.62
N THR A 97 5.97 11.59 -11.61
CA THR A 97 5.02 10.60 -12.14
C THR A 97 5.78 9.29 -12.38
N PRO A 98 6.03 8.49 -11.33
CA PRO A 98 6.87 7.32 -11.44
C PRO A 98 6.15 6.15 -12.13
N ASP A 99 6.84 5.51 -13.06
CA ASP A 99 6.41 4.25 -13.69
C ASP A 99 6.72 3.06 -12.77
N ILE A 100 5.82 2.76 -11.85
CA ILE A 100 6.03 1.72 -10.82
C ILE A 100 6.39 0.34 -11.39
N PRO A 101 5.72 -0.20 -12.43
CA PRO A 101 6.11 -1.44 -13.10
C PRO A 101 7.52 -1.37 -13.68
N GLY A 102 7.88 -0.27 -14.35
CA GLY A 102 9.24 -0.07 -14.88
C GLY A 102 10.30 -0.10 -13.78
N ARG A 103 10.00 0.51 -12.62
CA ARG A 103 10.88 0.51 -11.45
C ARG A 103 11.01 -0.87 -10.80
N LEU A 104 9.93 -1.64 -10.74
CA LEU A 104 9.95 -3.03 -10.27
C LEU A 104 10.74 -3.96 -11.22
N ILE A 105 10.60 -3.77 -12.53
CA ILE A 105 11.43 -4.46 -13.55
C ILE A 105 12.90 -4.10 -13.34
N SER A 106 13.21 -2.80 -13.17
CA SER A 106 14.58 -2.33 -12.92
C SER A 106 15.16 -2.89 -11.62
N ALA A 107 14.33 -3.09 -10.58
CA ALA A 107 14.74 -3.74 -9.34
C ALA A 107 15.08 -5.22 -9.56
N TYR A 108 14.23 -5.94 -10.29
CA TYR A 108 14.49 -7.32 -10.66
C TYR A 108 15.80 -7.47 -11.47
N GLU A 109 16.01 -6.62 -12.49
CA GLU A 109 17.23 -6.62 -13.31
C GLU A 109 18.48 -6.30 -12.50
N ARG A 110 18.35 -5.48 -11.44
CA ARG A 110 19.42 -5.21 -10.48
C ARG A 110 19.73 -6.40 -9.56
N GLY A 111 18.93 -7.47 -9.59
CA GLY A 111 19.09 -8.66 -8.75
C GLY A 111 18.30 -8.63 -7.45
N VAL A 112 17.25 -7.80 -7.36
CA VAL A 112 16.28 -7.83 -6.25
C VAL A 112 15.28 -8.96 -6.47
N ARG A 113 14.93 -9.68 -5.41
CA ARG A 113 13.81 -10.62 -5.41
C ARG A 113 12.50 -9.84 -5.33
N VAL A 114 11.69 -9.85 -6.38
CA VAL A 114 10.45 -9.07 -6.48
C VAL A 114 9.25 -10.01 -6.46
N LYS A 115 8.47 -9.99 -5.39
CA LYS A 115 7.32 -10.87 -5.16
C LYS A 115 6.04 -10.07 -5.04
N ILE A 116 5.09 -10.32 -5.92
CA ILE A 116 3.87 -9.52 -6.03
C ILE A 116 2.64 -10.43 -5.99
N ILE A 117 1.66 -10.07 -5.16
CA ILE A 117 0.33 -10.68 -5.15
C ILE A 117 -0.69 -9.58 -5.40
N VAL A 118 -1.50 -9.71 -6.44
CA VAL A 118 -2.58 -8.75 -6.71
C VAL A 118 -3.95 -9.38 -6.53
N ASP A 119 -4.96 -8.55 -6.37
CA ASP A 119 -6.33 -8.99 -6.56
C ASP A 119 -6.57 -9.49 -7.99
N GLN A 120 -7.50 -10.41 -8.14
CA GLN A 120 -7.93 -10.94 -9.43
C GLN A 120 -8.35 -9.85 -10.43
N SER A 121 -8.95 -8.75 -9.97
CA SER A 121 -9.39 -7.65 -10.82
C SER A 121 -8.23 -6.89 -11.47
N SER A 122 -7.01 -7.04 -10.95
CA SER A 122 -5.79 -6.44 -11.50
C SER A 122 -5.07 -7.33 -12.51
N ALA A 123 -5.45 -8.60 -12.65
CA ALA A 123 -4.74 -9.57 -13.49
C ALA A 123 -4.77 -9.20 -14.98
N THR A 124 -5.78 -8.46 -15.43
CA THR A 124 -5.90 -7.97 -16.81
C THR A 124 -5.31 -6.57 -17.01
N GLY A 125 -4.89 -5.91 -15.92
CA GLY A 125 -4.35 -4.56 -15.94
C GLY A 125 -2.97 -4.49 -16.59
N ARG A 126 -2.66 -3.32 -17.17
CA ARG A 126 -1.38 -3.06 -17.83
C ARG A 126 -0.15 -3.37 -16.94
N PRO A 127 -0.14 -3.06 -15.63
CA PRO A 127 0.97 -3.41 -14.75
C PRO A 127 1.24 -4.92 -14.69
N PHE A 128 0.19 -5.74 -14.56
CA PHE A 128 0.32 -7.20 -14.52
C PHE A 128 0.87 -7.74 -15.85
N GLN A 129 0.35 -7.25 -16.98
CA GLN A 129 0.82 -7.63 -18.32
C GLN A 129 2.29 -7.29 -18.57
N ARG A 130 2.81 -6.23 -17.95
CA ARG A 130 4.23 -5.84 -18.06
C ARG A 130 5.14 -6.66 -17.13
N LEU A 131 4.67 -6.95 -15.92
CA LEU A 131 5.47 -7.61 -14.90
C LEU A 131 5.53 -9.13 -15.07
N GLN A 132 4.43 -9.77 -15.46
CA GLN A 132 4.35 -11.23 -15.52
C GLN A 132 5.35 -11.87 -16.50
N PRO A 133 5.57 -11.34 -17.72
CA PRO A 133 6.57 -11.90 -18.63
C PRO A 133 8.02 -11.80 -18.12
N VAL A 134 8.29 -10.85 -17.22
CA VAL A 134 9.64 -10.58 -16.67
C VAL A 134 9.88 -11.36 -15.39
N LEU A 135 8.91 -11.34 -14.47
CA LEU A 135 9.04 -11.94 -13.15
C LEU A 135 8.63 -13.43 -13.13
N GLY A 136 7.75 -13.84 -14.06
CA GLY A 136 7.11 -15.15 -14.05
C GLY A 136 5.97 -15.28 -13.03
N SER A 137 5.33 -16.44 -13.01
CA SER A 137 4.18 -16.77 -12.13
C SER A 137 4.46 -17.96 -11.19
N THR A 138 5.69 -18.46 -11.16
CA THR A 138 6.11 -19.53 -10.25
C THR A 138 6.34 -18.95 -8.85
N ASP A 139 5.37 -19.08 -7.96
CA ASP A 139 5.39 -18.45 -6.62
C ASP A 139 6.32 -19.09 -5.57
N THR A 140 7.09 -20.08 -6.01
CA THR A 140 8.25 -20.64 -5.29
C THR A 140 9.59 -20.09 -5.78
N ALA A 141 9.61 -19.33 -6.87
CA ALA A 141 10.81 -18.70 -7.41
C ALA A 141 11.23 -17.46 -6.59
N GLY A 142 12.43 -16.95 -6.87
CA GLY A 142 12.97 -15.75 -6.21
C GLY A 142 12.14 -14.49 -6.51
N SER A 143 11.54 -14.41 -7.70
CA SER A 143 10.65 -13.34 -8.13
C SER A 143 9.42 -13.94 -8.81
N TYR A 144 8.27 -13.27 -8.69
CA TYR A 144 7.03 -13.65 -9.35
C TYR A 144 5.97 -12.56 -9.21
N ILE A 145 4.94 -12.64 -10.05
CA ILE A 145 3.66 -11.98 -9.85
C ILE A 145 2.51 -12.98 -10.06
N VAL A 146 1.59 -13.02 -9.11
CA VAL A 146 0.40 -13.88 -9.13
C VAL A 146 -0.84 -13.09 -8.71
N HIS A 147 -2.03 -13.63 -8.95
CA HIS A 147 -3.30 -13.02 -8.50
C HIS A 147 -4.15 -14.03 -7.73
N CYS A 148 -5.00 -13.56 -6.81
CA CYS A 148 -5.67 -14.41 -5.82
C CYS A 148 -6.63 -15.49 -6.36
N ALA A 149 -7.06 -15.39 -7.62
CA ALA A 149 -7.95 -16.36 -8.26
C ALA A 149 -7.29 -17.19 -9.37
N ASP A 150 -5.98 -17.11 -9.56
CA ASP A 150 -5.27 -17.86 -10.61
C ASP A 150 -5.38 -19.40 -10.48
N ARG A 151 -5.65 -19.93 -9.27
CA ARG A 151 -5.95 -21.35 -9.02
C ARG A 151 -7.44 -21.68 -9.13
N PHE A 152 -8.30 -20.67 -9.22
CA PHE A 152 -9.75 -20.80 -9.24
C PHE A 152 -10.35 -19.81 -10.27
N PRO A 153 -10.03 -19.94 -11.56
CA PRO A 153 -10.33 -18.91 -12.58
C PRO A 153 -11.83 -18.65 -12.81
N SER A 154 -12.71 -19.49 -12.27
CA SER A 154 -14.17 -19.34 -12.32
C SER A 154 -14.77 -18.77 -11.04
N GLN A 155 -13.96 -18.26 -10.11
CA GLN A 155 -14.42 -17.77 -8.81
C GLN A 155 -13.89 -16.37 -8.53
N ASP A 156 -14.78 -15.48 -8.11
CA ASP A 156 -14.38 -14.21 -7.52
C ASP A 156 -14.01 -14.41 -6.05
N ARG A 157 -12.75 -14.17 -5.70
CA ARG A 157 -12.22 -14.44 -4.35
C ARG A 157 -11.01 -13.60 -3.96
N GLY A 158 -10.79 -13.52 -2.64
CA GLY A 158 -9.51 -13.14 -2.07
C GLY A 158 -8.52 -14.30 -2.10
N CYS A 159 -7.31 -14.00 -1.63
CA CYS A 159 -6.26 -14.99 -1.43
C CYS A 159 -6.57 -15.82 -0.18
N ILE A 160 -6.93 -15.17 0.93
CA ILE A 160 -7.28 -15.84 2.19
C ILE A 160 -8.79 -15.96 2.32
N GLY A 161 -9.52 -14.86 2.19
CA GLY A 161 -10.97 -14.84 2.21
C GLY A 161 -11.59 -15.46 0.95
N THR A 162 -12.65 -16.24 1.13
CA THR A 162 -13.38 -16.93 0.05
C THR A 162 -14.89 -16.76 0.14
N ARG A 163 -15.38 -16.10 1.19
CA ARG A 163 -16.81 -15.98 1.45
C ARG A 163 -17.50 -15.05 0.46
N ALA A 164 -18.72 -15.41 0.10
CA ALA A 164 -19.66 -14.51 -0.57
C ALA A 164 -20.76 -14.11 0.41
N ILE A 165 -20.92 -12.80 0.63
CA ILE A 165 -22.02 -12.26 1.43
C ILE A 165 -23.12 -11.79 0.48
N GLN A 166 -24.33 -12.31 0.71
CA GLN A 166 -25.54 -11.93 -0.01
C GLN A 166 -26.19 -10.72 0.69
N TYR A 167 -26.39 -9.66 -0.08
CA TYR A 167 -27.23 -8.51 0.27
C TYR A 167 -28.53 -8.58 -0.54
N THR A 168 -29.49 -7.73 -0.21
CA THR A 168 -30.83 -7.73 -0.85
C THR A 168 -30.77 -7.58 -2.38
N ASP A 169 -29.81 -6.81 -2.89
CA ASP A 169 -29.69 -6.42 -4.29
C ASP A 169 -28.33 -6.76 -4.92
N SER A 170 -27.44 -7.39 -4.17
CA SER A 170 -26.06 -7.61 -4.60
C SER A 170 -25.42 -8.76 -3.85
N THR A 171 -24.43 -9.41 -4.48
CA THR A 171 -23.49 -10.31 -3.81
C THR A 171 -22.15 -9.61 -3.76
N VAL A 172 -21.51 -9.59 -2.59
CA VAL A 172 -20.10 -9.17 -2.49
C VAL A 172 -19.29 -10.39 -2.13
N THR A 173 -18.41 -10.81 -3.03
CA THR A 173 -17.42 -11.86 -2.80
C THR A 173 -16.22 -11.33 -2.04
N ALA A 174 -15.38 -12.23 -1.52
CA ALA A 174 -14.09 -11.88 -0.97
C ALA A 174 -13.16 -11.33 -2.06
N TYR A 175 -12.21 -10.48 -1.67
CA TYR A 175 -11.23 -9.87 -2.57
C TYR A 175 -9.97 -9.52 -1.78
N ASN A 176 -8.84 -9.41 -2.48
CA ASN A 176 -7.60 -8.95 -1.87
C ASN A 176 -7.57 -7.42 -1.84
N HIS A 177 -7.85 -6.81 -0.70
CA HIS A 177 -7.90 -5.36 -0.60
C HIS A 177 -6.61 -4.72 -0.06
N ASN A 178 -5.48 -5.40 -0.09
CA ASN A 178 -4.24 -4.87 0.47
C ASN A 178 -3.67 -3.67 -0.32
N LYS A 179 -2.80 -2.89 0.36
CA LYS A 179 -1.95 -1.81 -0.18
C LYS A 179 -0.67 -1.68 0.66
N PHE A 180 0.15 -2.71 0.64
CA PHE A 180 1.41 -2.72 1.40
C PHE A 180 2.58 -3.16 0.55
N LEU A 181 3.77 -2.71 0.96
CA LEU A 181 5.04 -3.18 0.46
C LEU A 181 5.97 -3.42 1.65
N THR A 182 6.76 -4.48 1.59
CA THR A 182 7.91 -4.69 2.48
C THR A 182 9.18 -4.71 1.65
N ALA A 183 10.24 -4.12 2.19
CA ALA A 183 11.59 -4.23 1.65
C ALA A 183 12.54 -4.72 2.76
N SER A 184 13.31 -5.77 2.50
CA SER A 184 14.24 -6.30 3.50
C SER A 184 15.28 -5.27 3.91
N ARG A 185 15.76 -4.48 2.95
CA ARG A 185 16.66 -3.35 3.17
C ARG A 185 16.58 -2.35 2.04
N ILE A 186 16.72 -1.07 2.38
CA ILE A 186 16.95 0.03 1.44
C ILE A 186 18.30 0.71 1.76
N VAL A 187 18.91 1.31 0.75
CA VAL A 187 20.10 2.18 0.90
C VAL A 187 19.70 3.60 0.51
N LEU A 188 19.80 4.53 1.47
CA LEU A 188 19.48 5.94 1.27
C LEU A 188 20.57 6.65 0.46
N GLY A 189 20.27 7.85 -0.05
CA GLY A 189 21.23 8.68 -0.79
C GLY A 189 22.47 9.06 0.02
N THR A 190 22.36 9.03 1.35
CA THR A 190 23.48 9.21 2.28
C THR A 190 24.40 7.98 2.41
N GLY A 191 24.03 6.84 1.82
CA GLY A 191 24.68 5.54 2.01
C GLY A 191 24.18 4.77 3.25
N ALA A 192 23.33 5.37 4.07
CA ALA A 192 22.75 4.70 5.24
C ALA A 192 21.86 3.53 4.83
N SER A 193 22.00 2.39 5.50
CA SER A 193 21.14 1.22 5.30
C SER A 193 20.00 1.20 6.32
N VAL A 194 18.78 1.00 5.84
CA VAL A 194 17.58 0.83 6.68
C VAL A 194 16.97 -0.53 6.36
N SER A 195 16.83 -1.40 7.35
CA SER A 195 16.29 -2.75 7.18
C SER A 195 14.85 -2.84 7.67
N ASN A 196 14.16 -3.94 7.37
CA ASN A 196 12.81 -4.23 7.88
C ASN A 196 11.79 -3.12 7.54
N VAL A 197 11.83 -2.65 6.29
CA VAL A 197 11.02 -1.52 5.85
C VAL A 197 9.63 -2.00 5.51
N VAL A 198 8.61 -1.32 6.04
CA VAL A 198 7.20 -1.53 5.73
C VAL A 198 6.60 -0.23 5.23
N PHE A 199 5.93 -0.31 4.09
CA PHE A 199 4.99 0.70 3.60
C PHE A 199 3.57 0.18 3.80
N GLN A 200 2.70 0.99 4.41
CA GLN A 200 1.25 0.76 4.47
C GLN A 200 0.54 1.99 3.91
N GLY A 201 -0.41 1.80 2.99
CA GLY A 201 -1.19 2.90 2.42
C GLY A 201 -2.69 2.64 2.31
N SER A 202 -3.41 3.68 1.88
CA SER A 202 -4.84 3.63 1.54
C SER A 202 -5.12 3.59 0.03
N ALA A 203 -4.16 4.05 -0.78
CA ALA A 203 -4.30 4.30 -2.21
C ALA A 203 -4.16 3.04 -3.06
N ASN A 204 -5.10 2.81 -3.97
CA ASN A 204 -4.78 1.92 -5.08
C ASN A 204 -3.75 2.58 -6.02
N LEU A 205 -3.16 1.79 -6.93
CA LEU A 205 -2.25 2.30 -7.96
C LEU A 205 -3.02 2.53 -9.26
N THR A 206 -3.88 3.55 -9.26
CA THR A 206 -4.74 3.94 -10.38
C THR A 206 -4.65 5.43 -10.69
N TRP A 207 -5.14 5.84 -11.87
CA TRP A 207 -5.23 7.26 -12.23
C TRP A 207 -6.15 8.03 -11.27
N TRP A 208 -7.28 7.44 -10.86
CA TRP A 208 -8.24 8.07 -9.94
C TRP A 208 -7.59 8.35 -8.58
N ASP A 209 -6.83 7.40 -8.04
CA ASP A 209 -6.17 7.57 -6.74
C ASP A 209 -5.16 8.73 -6.72
N ALA A 210 -4.48 8.98 -7.85
CA ALA A 210 -3.56 10.12 -7.97
C ALA A 210 -4.30 11.45 -8.22
N ASN A 211 -5.36 11.45 -9.04
CA ASN A 211 -5.91 12.69 -9.61
C ASN A 211 -7.21 13.18 -8.94
N GLU A 212 -7.89 12.31 -8.18
CA GLU A 212 -9.23 12.56 -7.65
C GLU A 212 -9.41 12.20 -6.17
N ALA A 213 -8.40 11.60 -5.55
CA ALA A 213 -8.50 11.09 -4.20
C ALA A 213 -7.46 11.68 -3.24
N TYR A 214 -7.91 12.12 -2.06
CA TYR A 214 -7.02 12.25 -0.91
C TYR A 214 -6.66 10.85 -0.41
N ASN A 215 -5.36 10.57 -0.29
CA ASN A 215 -4.85 9.30 0.19
C ASN A 215 -3.74 9.52 1.22
N ASN A 216 -3.44 8.50 2.01
CA ASN A 216 -2.31 8.50 2.93
C ASN A 216 -1.49 7.22 2.81
N GLY A 217 -0.23 7.32 3.20
CA GLY A 217 0.65 6.17 3.40
C GLY A 217 1.74 6.51 4.40
N VAL A 218 2.32 5.48 4.99
CA VAL A 218 3.41 5.61 5.96
C VAL A 218 4.47 4.57 5.64
N THR A 219 5.73 4.97 5.74
CA THR A 219 6.87 4.05 5.65
C THR A 219 7.65 4.10 6.94
N PHE A 220 8.00 2.95 7.48
CA PHE A 220 8.70 2.82 8.75
C PHE A 220 9.60 1.59 8.76
N SER A 221 10.52 1.55 9.72
CA SER A 221 11.38 0.39 9.98
C SER A 221 11.01 -0.22 11.33
N ASP A 222 10.51 -1.45 11.32
CA ASP A 222 10.19 -2.19 12.54
C ASP A 222 10.26 -3.70 12.27
N ALA A 223 11.15 -4.41 12.97
CA ALA A 223 11.37 -5.83 12.73
C ALA A 223 10.13 -6.69 13.03
N THR A 224 9.39 -6.36 14.08
CA THR A 224 8.19 -7.11 14.50
C THR A 224 7.11 -7.02 13.41
N THR A 225 6.79 -5.81 13.01
CA THR A 225 5.77 -5.56 11.99
C THR A 225 6.23 -6.05 10.63
N TYR A 226 7.48 -5.83 10.24
CA TYR A 226 8.04 -6.37 9.00
C TYR A 226 7.89 -7.89 8.90
N ASN A 227 8.28 -8.62 9.94
CA ASN A 227 8.11 -10.07 9.96
C ASN A 227 6.64 -10.48 9.91
N ALA A 228 5.75 -9.73 10.56
CA ALA A 228 4.32 -9.99 10.51
C ALA A 228 3.72 -9.81 9.11
N TYR A 229 4.08 -8.75 8.39
CA TYR A 229 3.66 -8.55 6.99
C TYR A 229 4.23 -9.62 6.06
N ARG A 230 5.44 -10.12 6.33
CA ARG A 230 6.02 -11.26 5.56
C ARG A 230 5.29 -12.55 5.82
N THR A 231 4.93 -12.84 7.07
CA THR A 231 4.08 -14.00 7.41
C THR A 231 2.74 -13.86 6.69
N TYR A 232 2.08 -12.72 6.81
CA TYR A 232 0.83 -12.47 6.10
C TYR A 232 0.95 -12.59 4.57
N PHE A 233 2.03 -12.09 3.96
CA PHE A 233 2.28 -12.27 2.53
C PHE A 233 2.46 -13.74 2.14
N ALA A 234 3.16 -14.52 2.97
CA ALA A 234 3.29 -15.96 2.78
C ALA A 234 1.94 -16.68 2.93
N ASP A 235 1.09 -16.22 3.84
CA ASP A 235 -0.26 -16.75 4.07
C ASP A 235 -1.19 -16.41 2.90
N LEU A 236 -1.15 -15.18 2.36
CA LEU A 236 -1.82 -14.81 1.11
C LEU A 236 -1.44 -15.76 -0.02
N ARG A 237 -0.15 -16.02 -0.19
CA ARG A 237 0.34 -16.96 -1.20
C ARG A 237 -0.17 -18.38 -0.95
N SER A 238 -0.13 -18.85 0.30
CA SER A 238 -0.49 -20.22 0.67
C SER A 238 -1.99 -20.48 0.52
N HIS A 239 -2.84 -19.63 1.10
CA HIS A 239 -4.29 -19.79 1.07
C HIS A 239 -4.90 -19.64 -0.33
N ARG A 240 -4.20 -18.99 -1.28
CA ARG A 240 -4.55 -18.95 -2.71
C ARG A 240 -4.71 -20.33 -3.34
N TYR A 241 -4.12 -21.39 -2.76
CA TYR A 241 -4.31 -22.77 -3.21
C TYR A 241 -5.50 -23.49 -2.56
N GLY A 242 -6.04 -22.97 -1.45
CA GLY A 242 -7.14 -23.59 -0.71
C GLY A 242 -8.49 -23.16 -1.26
N SER A 243 -9.34 -24.11 -1.67
CA SER A 243 -10.70 -23.80 -2.14
C SER A 243 -11.58 -23.18 -1.04
N THR A 244 -11.36 -23.54 0.22
CA THR A 244 -12.11 -23.03 1.37
C THR A 244 -11.56 -21.74 1.95
N GLY A 245 -10.29 -21.40 1.70
CA GLY A 245 -9.61 -20.26 2.32
C GLY A 245 -9.59 -20.34 3.85
N ASP A 246 -9.41 -19.18 4.50
CA ASP A 246 -9.61 -18.97 5.94
C ASP A 246 -10.42 -17.68 6.17
N ASN A 247 -11.71 -17.85 6.47
CA ASN A 247 -12.62 -16.72 6.65
C ASN A 247 -12.63 -16.17 8.09
N ASP A 248 -11.81 -16.72 8.99
CA ASP A 248 -11.59 -16.23 10.37
C ASP A 248 -10.11 -16.06 10.69
N TYR A 249 -9.33 -15.69 9.67
CA TYR A 249 -7.87 -15.56 9.72
C TYR A 249 -7.34 -14.54 10.75
N TYR A 250 -8.18 -13.64 11.25
CA TYR A 250 -7.77 -12.46 12.00
C TYR A 250 -6.75 -12.71 13.11
N TRP A 251 -5.63 -11.99 13.01
CA TRP A 251 -4.62 -11.90 14.07
C TRP A 251 -3.94 -10.53 14.07
N VAL A 252 -3.21 -10.25 15.15
CA VAL A 252 -2.54 -8.96 15.37
C VAL A 252 -1.12 -9.15 15.87
N THR A 253 -0.25 -8.19 15.60
CA THR A 253 1.06 -8.13 16.26
C THR A 253 0.92 -7.75 17.74
N PRO A 254 1.96 -7.93 18.57
CA PRO A 254 1.95 -7.56 19.99
C PRO A 254 1.55 -6.09 20.25
N THR A 255 0.99 -5.83 21.43
CA THR A 255 0.37 -4.55 21.80
C THR A 255 1.36 -3.46 22.26
N GLY A 256 2.57 -3.83 22.68
CA GLY A 256 3.52 -2.94 23.37
C GLY A 256 4.51 -2.15 22.50
N SER A 257 4.48 -2.29 21.17
CA SER A 257 5.37 -1.55 20.25
C SER A 257 4.72 -0.28 19.70
N THR A 258 5.52 0.64 19.14
CA THR A 258 5.01 1.83 18.42
C THR A 258 4.00 1.46 17.35
N TYR A 259 4.27 0.38 16.61
CA TYR A 259 3.43 -0.13 15.53
C TYR A 259 2.69 -1.39 15.97
N LYS A 260 1.43 -1.53 15.56
CA LYS A 260 0.66 -2.77 15.68
C LYS A 260 -0.14 -3.04 14.42
N ALA A 261 0.10 -4.16 13.74
CA ALA A 261 -0.65 -4.55 12.56
C ALA A 261 -1.79 -5.51 12.90
N HIS A 262 -2.87 -5.41 12.14
CA HIS A 262 -4.04 -6.27 12.16
C HIS A 262 -4.23 -6.82 10.74
N PHE A 263 -4.45 -8.12 10.64
CA PHE A 263 -4.69 -8.81 9.37
C PHE A 263 -6.08 -9.43 9.37
N PHE A 264 -6.75 -9.44 8.21
CA PHE A 264 -8.16 -9.80 8.04
C PHE A 264 -8.28 -10.88 6.95
N PRO A 265 -9.41 -11.60 6.83
CA PRO A 265 -10.75 -11.38 7.42
C PRO A 265 -10.91 -11.75 8.91
N ARG A 266 -11.92 -11.16 9.56
CA ARG A 266 -12.35 -11.50 10.94
C ARG A 266 -13.82 -11.90 10.96
N ARG A 267 -14.11 -13.15 11.31
CA ARG A 267 -15.49 -13.67 11.27
C ARG A 267 -16.34 -13.13 12.41
N GLU A 268 -17.64 -13.02 12.18
CA GLU A 268 -18.65 -12.92 13.24
C GLU A 268 -18.65 -14.19 14.13
N ARG A 269 -19.07 -14.07 15.39
CA ARG A 269 -19.22 -15.26 16.24
C ARG A 269 -20.28 -16.19 15.67
N SER A 270 -20.15 -17.48 15.95
CA SER A 270 -21.13 -18.48 15.50
C SER A 270 -22.55 -18.10 15.91
N GLY A 271 -23.49 -18.12 14.95
CA GLY A 271 -24.90 -17.76 15.15
C GLY A 271 -25.18 -16.27 15.30
N GLN A 272 -24.17 -15.39 15.23
CA GLN A 272 -24.35 -13.94 15.28
C GLN A 272 -24.47 -13.33 13.88
N PRO A 273 -25.13 -12.17 13.74
CA PRO A 273 -25.23 -11.49 12.45
C PRO A 273 -23.86 -10.95 11.98
N LEU A 274 -23.72 -10.66 10.68
CA LEU A 274 -22.52 -10.02 10.12
C LEU A 274 -22.16 -8.70 10.82
N SER A 275 -23.16 -8.02 11.38
CA SER A 275 -23.02 -6.81 12.17
C SER A 275 -22.56 -7.05 13.62
N ASP A 276 -22.18 -8.27 14.03
CA ASP A 276 -21.76 -8.60 15.40
C ASP A 276 -20.66 -7.66 15.90
N PRO A 277 -20.96 -6.74 16.84
CA PRO A 277 -19.99 -5.76 17.31
C PRO A 277 -18.88 -6.37 18.16
N ALA A 278 -19.09 -7.57 18.73
CA ALA A 278 -18.12 -8.20 19.62
C ALA A 278 -16.83 -8.64 18.88
N THR A 279 -16.91 -8.88 17.57
CA THR A 279 -15.75 -9.15 16.72
C THR A 279 -15.50 -8.05 15.71
N ASP A 280 -16.08 -6.86 15.89
CA ASP A 280 -15.72 -5.70 15.10
C ASP A 280 -14.46 -5.04 15.68
N THR A 281 -13.38 -5.08 14.91
CA THR A 281 -12.08 -4.54 15.33
C THR A 281 -12.12 -3.04 15.62
N VAL A 282 -12.91 -2.26 14.88
CA VAL A 282 -13.02 -0.81 15.10
C VAL A 282 -13.89 -0.51 16.32
N VAL A 283 -14.98 -1.28 16.52
CA VAL A 283 -15.75 -1.18 17.78
C VAL A 283 -14.86 -1.52 18.98
N SER A 284 -14.05 -2.59 18.89
CA SER A 284 -13.09 -2.95 19.94
C SER A 284 -12.08 -1.84 20.21
N ILE A 285 -11.56 -1.17 19.18
CA ILE A 285 -10.65 -0.03 19.33
C ILE A 285 -11.36 1.12 20.07
N LEU A 286 -12.59 1.46 19.68
CA LEU A 286 -13.36 2.53 20.32
C LEU A 286 -13.83 2.16 21.75
N ASN A 287 -13.96 0.86 22.06
CA ASN A 287 -14.25 0.39 23.41
C ASN A 287 -13.07 0.59 24.37
N ALA A 288 -11.84 0.68 23.85
CA ALA A 288 -10.66 0.97 24.65
C ALA A 288 -10.53 2.44 25.05
N VAL A 289 -11.36 3.36 24.54
CA VAL A 289 -11.42 4.73 25.07
C VAL A 289 -12.04 4.69 26.47
N THR A 290 -11.25 4.98 27.51
CA THR A 290 -11.62 4.78 28.91
C THR A 290 -12.27 6.01 29.55
N SER A 291 -11.96 7.22 29.06
CA SER A 291 -12.58 8.45 29.53
C SER A 291 -12.65 9.49 28.41
N CYS A 292 -13.66 10.36 28.45
CA CYS A 292 -13.77 11.53 27.58
C CYS A 292 -13.12 12.79 28.14
N SER A 293 -12.64 12.74 29.39
CA SER A 293 -11.80 13.77 29.98
C SER A 293 -10.75 13.15 30.90
N TYR A 294 -9.52 13.63 30.79
CA TYR A 294 -8.37 13.08 31.51
C TYR A 294 -7.48 14.20 32.04
N ASP A 295 -6.66 13.87 33.03
CA ASP A 295 -5.61 14.76 33.50
C ASP A 295 -4.32 14.50 32.72
N ASP A 296 -3.72 15.57 32.21
CA ASP A 296 -2.41 15.56 31.57
C ASP A 296 -1.53 16.57 32.30
N ALA A 297 -0.72 16.07 33.23
CA ALA A 297 0.16 16.86 34.08
C ALA A 297 -0.55 18.04 34.78
N GLY A 298 -1.70 17.77 35.41
CA GLY A 298 -2.49 18.79 36.12
C GLY A 298 -3.38 19.65 35.22
N THR A 299 -3.39 19.40 33.90
CA THR A 299 -4.30 20.06 32.96
C THR A 299 -5.40 19.11 32.55
N ARG A 300 -6.65 19.49 32.83
CA ARG A 300 -7.82 18.74 32.33
C ARG A 300 -7.91 18.85 30.80
N ARG A 301 -7.89 17.71 30.12
CA ARG A 301 -8.02 17.57 28.67
C ARG A 301 -9.32 16.86 28.28
N GLN A 302 -9.67 16.94 27.01
CA GLN A 302 -10.75 16.19 26.36
C GLN A 302 -10.14 15.09 25.50
N THR A 303 -10.79 13.92 25.48
CA THR A 303 -10.44 12.87 24.52
C THR A 303 -11.09 13.15 23.18
N ASP A 304 -10.28 13.18 22.13
CA ASP A 304 -10.72 13.47 20.78
C ASP A 304 -10.61 12.26 19.86
N ILE A 305 -11.61 12.09 19.01
CA ILE A 305 -11.69 11.02 18.01
C ILE A 305 -12.01 11.65 16.65
N ARG A 306 -11.17 11.38 15.66
CA ARG A 306 -11.33 11.94 14.29
C ARG A 306 -11.21 10.84 13.25
N VAL A 307 -12.19 10.71 12.36
CA VAL A 307 -12.26 9.63 11.36
C VAL A 307 -12.29 10.22 9.96
N ASN A 308 -11.37 9.84 9.08
CA ASN A 308 -11.40 10.16 7.66
C ASN A 308 -11.51 8.87 6.85
N MET A 309 -12.65 8.64 6.21
CA MET A 309 -13.01 7.32 5.70
C MET A 309 -13.67 7.35 4.33
N TYR A 310 -13.11 6.64 3.37
CA TYR A 310 -13.71 6.47 2.04
C TYR A 310 -15.11 5.86 2.12
N SER A 311 -15.22 4.62 2.62
CA SER A 311 -16.47 3.87 2.68
C SER A 311 -16.82 3.45 4.10
N PHE A 312 -18.02 3.82 4.54
CA PHE A 312 -18.50 3.60 5.90
C PHE A 312 -19.92 3.02 5.90
N ASN A 313 -20.03 1.70 6.06
CA ASN A 313 -21.32 0.99 6.04
C ASN A 313 -21.60 0.10 7.26
N ARG A 314 -20.81 0.25 8.34
CA ARG A 314 -20.95 -0.48 9.62
C ARG A 314 -21.63 0.38 10.71
N PRO A 315 -22.95 0.24 10.96
CA PRO A 315 -23.66 1.09 11.91
C PRO A 315 -23.19 0.93 13.36
N GLU A 316 -22.67 -0.23 13.76
CA GLU A 316 -22.18 -0.43 15.14
C GLU A 316 -20.97 0.45 15.48
N VAL A 317 -20.08 0.69 14.51
CA VAL A 317 -18.98 1.66 14.67
C VAL A 317 -19.55 3.07 14.86
N ALA A 318 -20.53 3.45 14.04
CA ALA A 318 -21.20 4.76 14.16
C ALA A 318 -21.92 4.93 15.51
N LYS A 319 -22.65 3.91 15.99
CA LYS A 319 -23.29 3.90 17.30
C LYS A 319 -22.26 4.11 18.42
N ARG A 320 -21.10 3.45 18.33
CA ARG A 320 -20.04 3.60 19.34
C ARG A 320 -19.40 4.99 19.31
N LEU A 321 -19.17 5.57 18.13
CA LEU A 321 -18.72 6.97 17.99
C LEU A 321 -19.74 7.94 18.63
N THR A 322 -21.04 7.75 18.38
CA THR A 322 -22.11 8.56 18.98
C THR A 322 -22.17 8.41 20.49
N ALA A 323 -21.99 7.19 21.01
CA ALA A 323 -21.93 6.94 22.44
C ALA A 323 -20.77 7.70 23.10
N LEU A 324 -19.58 7.71 22.48
CA LEU A 324 -18.42 8.47 22.96
C LEU A 324 -18.67 9.99 22.88
N ARG A 325 -19.30 10.47 21.80
CA ARG A 325 -19.71 11.87 21.69
C ARG A 325 -20.66 12.29 22.82
N ASN A 326 -21.67 11.46 23.09
CA ASN A 326 -22.64 11.70 24.17
C ASN A 326 -22.00 11.62 25.58
N ALA A 327 -20.93 10.83 25.72
CA ALA A 327 -20.13 10.77 26.95
C ALA A 327 -19.17 11.97 27.14
N GLY A 328 -19.10 12.88 26.16
CA GLY A 328 -18.35 14.13 26.24
C GLY A 328 -17.05 14.16 25.43
N CYS A 329 -16.75 13.14 24.64
CA CYS A 329 -15.58 13.14 23.76
C CYS A 329 -15.81 14.09 22.57
N TRP A 330 -14.74 14.62 21.99
CA TRP A 330 -14.84 15.26 20.67
C TRP A 330 -14.89 14.18 19.60
N VAL A 331 -15.86 14.26 18.67
CA VAL A 331 -15.98 13.30 17.56
C VAL A 331 -16.23 14.06 16.27
N ASP A 332 -15.33 13.91 15.29
CA ASP A 332 -15.42 14.51 13.94
C ASP A 332 -15.19 13.44 12.87
N VAL A 333 -16.05 13.42 11.85
CA VAL A 333 -16.05 12.40 10.81
C VAL A 333 -16.07 13.07 9.43
N VAL A 334 -15.05 12.77 8.63
CA VAL A 334 -15.00 13.07 7.20
C VAL A 334 -15.21 11.77 6.42
N TYR A 335 -16.12 11.76 5.45
CA TYR A 335 -16.42 10.56 4.70
C TYR A 335 -16.76 10.83 3.23
N THR A 336 -16.54 9.87 2.33
CA THR A 336 -17.07 9.96 0.95
C THR A 336 -18.41 9.24 0.82
N GLU A 337 -18.46 7.98 1.23
CA GLU A 337 -19.63 7.10 1.13
C GLU A 337 -20.05 6.63 2.52
N ALA A 338 -21.32 6.84 2.87
CA ALA A 338 -21.92 6.26 4.04
C ALA A 338 -23.35 5.83 3.74
N ASN A 339 -23.75 4.66 4.24
CA ASN A 339 -25.13 4.20 4.09
C ASN A 339 -26.06 4.92 5.09
N THR A 340 -27.36 4.86 4.82
CA THR A 340 -28.39 5.51 5.65
C THR A 340 -28.33 5.06 7.11
N ALA A 341 -28.04 3.78 7.37
CA ALA A 341 -27.96 3.26 8.74
C ALA A 341 -26.79 3.87 9.54
N VAL A 342 -25.62 4.06 8.91
CA VAL A 342 -24.49 4.78 9.51
C VAL A 342 -24.85 6.25 9.74
N LEU A 343 -25.43 6.92 8.74
CA LEU A 343 -25.80 8.33 8.87
C LEU A 343 -26.81 8.57 9.99
N ASN A 344 -27.82 7.70 10.12
CA ASN A 344 -28.79 7.74 11.21
C ASN A 344 -28.13 7.49 12.57
N ALA A 345 -27.22 6.52 12.66
CA ALA A 345 -26.52 6.19 13.90
C ALA A 345 -25.57 7.31 14.38
N LEU A 346 -24.92 8.04 13.47
CA LEU A 346 -24.07 9.20 13.82
C LEU A 346 -24.87 10.38 14.41
N GLY A 347 -26.17 10.48 14.11
CA GLY A 347 -27.07 11.49 14.69
C GLY A 347 -26.66 12.95 14.45
N GLY A 348 -27.33 13.90 15.12
CA GLY A 348 -27.07 15.33 14.94
C GLY A 348 -25.91 15.90 15.78
N ASN A 349 -25.36 15.13 16.72
CA ASN A 349 -24.40 15.64 17.70
C ASN A 349 -22.92 15.48 17.29
N ILE A 350 -22.66 14.72 16.21
CA ILE A 350 -21.32 14.49 15.66
C ILE A 350 -21.03 15.54 14.59
N GLN A 351 -19.81 16.08 14.60
CA GLN A 351 -19.32 16.89 13.48
C GLN A 351 -19.15 15.97 12.27
N LEU A 352 -19.94 16.18 11.22
CA LEU A 352 -19.86 15.37 10.01
C LEU A 352 -19.56 16.23 8.80
N THR A 353 -18.69 15.73 7.92
CA THR A 353 -18.39 16.38 6.64
C THR A 353 -18.34 15.34 5.53
N ARG A 354 -19.24 15.45 4.54
CA ARG A 354 -19.14 14.64 3.32
C ARG A 354 -18.09 15.24 2.38
N CYS A 355 -17.06 14.47 2.05
CA CYS A 355 -16.08 14.80 1.05
C CYS A 355 -16.34 14.06 -0.27
N ASN A 356 -17.17 14.68 -1.09
CA ASN A 356 -17.41 14.29 -2.49
C ASN A 356 -17.91 15.55 -3.21
N PHE A 357 -17.06 16.16 -4.02
CA PHE A 357 -17.40 17.40 -4.72
C PHE A 357 -16.81 17.44 -6.13
N ASN A 358 -17.57 17.98 -7.07
CA ASN A 358 -17.17 18.10 -8.46
C ASN A 358 -16.24 19.31 -8.66
N VAL A 359 -15.19 19.15 -9.45
CA VAL A 359 -14.26 20.24 -9.83
C VAL A 359 -14.19 20.47 -11.34
N GLY A 360 -15.09 19.84 -12.09
CA GLY A 360 -15.17 19.92 -13.54
C GLY A 360 -15.80 18.66 -14.15
N PRO A 361 -16.06 18.67 -15.47
CA PRO A 361 -16.65 17.54 -16.17
C PRO A 361 -15.86 16.24 -15.92
N GLY A 362 -16.56 15.23 -15.38
CA GLY A 362 -15.98 13.91 -15.13
C GLY A 362 -14.92 13.84 -14.02
N ARG A 363 -14.76 14.89 -13.19
CA ARG A 363 -13.80 14.92 -12.09
C ARG A 363 -14.44 15.23 -10.75
N ASP A 364 -14.48 14.22 -9.88
CA ASP A 364 -15.01 14.33 -8.52
C ASP A 364 -13.92 14.10 -7.50
N ILE A 365 -13.67 15.09 -6.65
CA ILE A 365 -12.73 14.94 -5.55
C ILE A 365 -13.40 14.23 -4.39
N ARG A 366 -12.74 13.17 -3.91
CA ARG A 366 -13.20 12.32 -2.81
C ARG A 366 -12.07 12.13 -1.81
N THR A 367 -12.42 11.82 -0.56
CA THR A 367 -11.43 11.31 0.38
C THR A 367 -11.34 9.81 0.22
N HIS A 368 -10.19 9.29 -0.20
CA HIS A 368 -9.89 7.86 -0.17
C HIS A 368 -8.99 7.49 1.02
N ASN A 369 -8.83 8.43 1.95
CA ASN A 369 -8.23 8.19 3.25
C ASN A 369 -9.05 7.17 4.03
N LYS A 370 -8.33 6.42 4.87
CA LYS A 370 -8.88 5.39 5.75
C LYS A 370 -8.07 5.45 7.03
N TYR A 371 -8.36 6.44 7.86
CA TYR A 371 -7.74 6.53 9.16
C TYR A 371 -8.67 7.03 10.26
N MET A 372 -8.30 6.69 11.49
CA MET A 372 -8.87 7.23 12.71
C MET A 372 -7.76 7.69 13.65
N LEU A 373 -7.97 8.84 14.26
CA LEU A 373 -7.10 9.44 15.26
C LEU A 373 -7.79 9.37 16.60
N ILE A 374 -7.04 8.98 17.63
CA ILE A 374 -7.47 9.03 19.03
C ILE A 374 -6.41 9.77 19.82
N ASP A 375 -6.82 10.85 20.48
CA ASP A 375 -5.98 11.71 21.32
C ASP A 375 -6.60 11.81 22.71
N GLY A 376 -6.14 11.00 23.66
CA GLY A 376 -6.61 11.01 25.02
C GLY A 376 -6.62 9.65 25.70
N ALA A 377 -7.41 9.53 26.78
CA ALA A 377 -7.45 8.35 27.62
C ALA A 377 -7.89 7.10 26.84
N TYR A 378 -6.95 6.19 26.65
CA TYR A 378 -7.08 4.98 25.86
C TYR A 378 -6.35 3.84 26.52
N ASP A 379 -7.11 2.79 26.85
CA ASP A 379 -6.65 1.62 27.60
C ASP A 379 -5.99 2.06 28.92
N ASP A 380 -4.68 1.87 29.06
CA ASP A 380 -3.86 2.18 30.23
C ASP A 380 -3.01 3.47 30.10
N ASP A 381 -3.13 4.22 29.00
CA ASP A 381 -2.34 5.43 28.77
C ASP A 381 -3.10 6.57 28.05
N ILE A 382 -2.39 7.66 27.76
CA ILE A 382 -2.87 8.83 27.00
C ILE A 382 -2.09 9.09 25.71
N VAL A 383 -1.27 8.11 25.27
CA VAL A 383 -0.43 8.27 24.08
C VAL A 383 -1.32 8.35 22.83
N PRO A 384 -1.22 9.40 22.00
CA PRO A 384 -2.04 9.53 20.81
C PRO A 384 -1.81 8.37 19.83
N ARG A 385 -2.88 7.94 19.17
CA ARG A 385 -2.88 6.79 18.26
C ARG A 385 -3.46 7.17 16.90
N VAL A 386 -2.82 6.68 15.85
CA VAL A 386 -3.35 6.65 14.49
C VAL A 386 -3.67 5.21 14.13
N PHE A 387 -4.85 4.97 13.58
CA PHE A 387 -5.22 3.70 12.95
C PHE A 387 -5.39 3.96 11.46
N THR A 388 -4.58 3.37 10.59
CA THR A 388 -4.62 3.59 9.15
C THR A 388 -4.37 2.30 8.37
N GLY A 389 -4.76 2.24 7.10
CA GLY A 389 -4.40 1.14 6.22
C GLY A 389 -5.31 1.03 5.01
N SER A 390 -5.51 -0.19 4.54
CA SER A 390 -6.42 -0.47 3.44
C SER A 390 -7.87 -0.62 3.88
N HIS A 391 -8.09 -0.83 5.18
CA HIS A 391 -9.36 -1.23 5.77
C HIS A 391 -10.41 -0.11 5.78
N ASN A 392 -11.40 -0.23 4.89
CA ASN A 392 -12.61 0.60 4.94
C ASN A 392 -13.44 0.28 6.18
N TYR A 393 -14.36 1.18 6.57
CA TYR A 393 -15.39 0.84 7.57
C TYR A 393 -16.57 0.13 6.93
N ALA A 394 -16.26 -0.84 6.07
CA ALA A 394 -17.19 -1.67 5.35
C ALA A 394 -17.30 -3.06 5.99
N VAL A 395 -18.49 -3.67 5.94
CA VAL A 395 -18.71 -5.06 6.37
C VAL A 395 -17.79 -6.01 5.59
N SER A 396 -17.62 -5.80 4.29
CA SER A 396 -16.73 -6.62 3.46
C SER A 396 -15.27 -6.57 3.94
N ALA A 397 -14.75 -5.38 4.26
CA ALA A 397 -13.40 -5.18 4.78
C ALA A 397 -13.16 -5.93 6.11
N LEU A 398 -14.18 -6.01 6.96
CA LEU A 398 -14.10 -6.78 8.21
C LEU A 398 -14.24 -8.29 7.98
N ARG A 399 -15.22 -8.70 7.16
CA ARG A 399 -15.76 -10.06 7.18
C ARG A 399 -15.26 -10.99 6.09
N GLN A 400 -14.68 -10.48 5.01
CA GLN A 400 -14.30 -11.32 3.87
C GLN A 400 -13.09 -10.85 3.06
N ALA A 401 -12.73 -9.56 3.10
CA ALA A 401 -11.59 -9.08 2.33
C ALA A 401 -10.27 -9.36 3.06
N ASP A 402 -9.23 -9.62 2.28
CA ASP A 402 -7.86 -9.62 2.79
C ASP A 402 -7.44 -8.16 2.97
N GLU A 403 -7.23 -7.74 4.22
CA GLU A 403 -7.01 -6.33 4.58
C GLU A 403 -5.90 -6.19 5.61
N THR A 404 -5.40 -4.96 5.72
CA THR A 404 -4.47 -4.55 6.76
C THR A 404 -4.97 -3.29 7.46
N LEU A 405 -4.87 -3.27 8.79
CA LEU A 405 -5.04 -2.08 9.62
C LEU A 405 -3.83 -1.94 10.53
N LEU A 406 -3.18 -0.78 10.51
CA LEU A 406 -2.00 -0.44 11.28
C LEU A 406 -2.36 0.59 12.34
N ARG A 407 -2.07 0.27 13.61
CA ARG A 407 -1.99 1.24 14.69
C ARG A 407 -0.57 1.80 14.77
N ILE A 408 -0.45 3.11 14.95
CA ILE A 408 0.80 3.82 15.23
C ILE A 408 0.60 4.67 16.48
N MET A 409 1.49 4.56 17.46
CA MET A 409 1.51 5.39 18.67
C MET A 409 2.48 6.56 18.50
N GLY A 410 2.11 7.72 19.04
CA GLY A 410 3.01 8.86 19.18
C GLY A 410 2.43 10.17 18.67
N ARG A 411 2.68 11.23 19.43
CA ARG A 411 2.23 12.61 19.16
C ARG A 411 2.66 13.11 17.78
N GLY A 412 3.92 12.88 17.39
CA GLY A 412 4.46 13.35 16.10
C GLY A 412 3.68 12.82 14.90
N MET A 413 3.49 11.49 14.83
CA MET A 413 2.68 10.87 13.78
C MET A 413 1.23 11.36 13.82
N HIS A 414 0.63 11.40 15.02
CA HIS A 414 -0.74 11.88 15.19
C HIS A 414 -0.93 13.30 14.67
N ASP A 415 0.01 14.22 14.93
CA ASP A 415 -0.10 15.62 14.51
C ASP A 415 0.03 15.82 13.00
N GLU A 416 0.81 15.00 12.32
CA GLU A 416 0.84 14.97 10.85
C GLU A 416 -0.54 14.60 10.28
N TYR A 417 -1.15 13.53 10.80
CA TYR A 417 -2.49 13.09 10.39
C TYR A 417 -3.58 14.07 10.81
N LEU A 418 -3.44 14.74 11.96
CA LEU A 418 -4.40 15.74 12.41
C LEU A 418 -4.40 16.97 11.49
N ARG A 419 -3.22 17.41 11.02
CA ARG A 419 -3.13 18.47 10.00
C ARG A 419 -3.76 18.05 8.68
N ASP A 420 -3.52 16.81 8.24
CA ASP A 420 -4.21 16.25 7.08
C ASP A 420 -5.73 16.24 7.26
N PHE A 421 -6.20 15.79 8.41
CA PHE A 421 -7.63 15.72 8.74
C PHE A 421 -8.29 17.09 8.60
N TRP A 422 -7.69 18.13 9.21
CA TRP A 422 -8.20 19.50 9.10
C TRP A 422 -8.14 20.02 7.67
N HIS A 423 -7.03 19.81 6.96
CA HIS A 423 -6.93 20.21 5.55
C HIS A 423 -8.03 19.59 4.69
N VAL A 424 -8.25 18.27 4.79
CA VAL A 424 -9.29 17.58 4.01
C VAL A 424 -10.67 18.07 4.44
N ARG A 425 -10.99 18.05 5.74
CA ARG A 425 -12.29 18.50 6.26
C ARG A 425 -12.63 19.90 5.77
N ASP A 426 -11.74 20.85 5.99
CA ASP A 426 -11.99 22.26 5.72
C ASP A 426 -12.09 22.51 4.21
N THR A 427 -11.27 21.83 3.40
CA THR A 427 -11.39 21.88 1.94
C THR A 427 -12.73 21.35 1.45
N CYS A 428 -13.18 20.20 1.96
CA CYS A 428 -14.45 19.62 1.53
C CYS A 428 -15.65 20.49 1.98
N ARG A 429 -15.60 21.08 3.19
CA ARG A 429 -16.60 22.06 3.66
C ARG A 429 -16.68 23.28 2.73
N ALA A 430 -15.53 23.86 2.37
CA ALA A 430 -15.46 25.01 1.49
C ALA A 430 -15.95 24.73 0.06
N ARG A 431 -15.98 23.45 -0.35
CA ARG A 431 -16.37 23.00 -1.70
C ARG A 431 -17.77 22.35 -1.74
N GLY A 432 -18.64 22.69 -0.78
CA GLY A 432 -20.03 22.24 -0.78
C GLY A 432 -20.24 20.85 -0.19
N GLY A 433 -19.26 20.31 0.53
CA GLY A 433 -19.42 19.09 1.32
C GLY A 433 -20.52 19.28 2.37
N ALA A 434 -21.47 18.34 2.43
CA ALA A 434 -22.56 18.39 3.39
C ALA A 434 -22.01 18.39 4.83
N VAL A 435 -22.44 19.36 5.63
CA VAL A 435 -22.04 19.53 7.03
C VAL A 435 -23.25 19.34 7.93
N ARG A 436 -23.06 18.64 9.04
CA ARG A 436 -23.97 18.66 10.18
C ARG A 436 -23.18 18.68 11.48
#